data_AF-D1W9B0-F1
#
_entry.id   AF-D1W9B0-F1
#
_cell.length_a   1.000
_cell.length_b   1.000
_cell.length_c   1.000
_cell.angle_alpha   90.00
_cell.angle_beta   90.00
_cell.angle_gamma   90.00
#
_symmetry.space_group_name_H-M   'P 1'
#
loop_
_entity.id
_entity.type
_entity.pdbx_description
1 polymer ?
#
loop_
_entity_poly.entity_id
_entity_poly.type
_entity_poly.pdbx_seq_one_letter_code
_entity_poly.pdbx_strand_id
1 'polypeptide(L)'
;MKKSMKGLVVVALTTFLVMGCVDRKPKQVADKDAASVEETNNDSTVYGVCGDGTAMHTLQIISDAGDTLMYMLNSDGDVISDVQGGLMVGDRLAIVGIQVNGERVAQKVINLTTLLGKWSSLDKNFEIQEGGGVQSFVKAESNPWTTWKILNGKLLLNKDTFSVNTLGADSLYLENNEGIFAYRRQQ
;
A
#
# COMPACT_ATOMS: atom_id res chain seq x y z
N MET A 1 -27.11 -40.18 -59.34
CA MET A 1 -26.76 -39.06 -58.44
C MET A 1 -25.25 -38.86 -58.47
N LYS A 2 -24.81 -37.63 -58.82
CA LYS A 2 -23.47 -36.98 -58.72
C LYS A 2 -22.22 -37.89 -58.88
N LYS A 3 -21.70 -38.04 -60.11
CA LYS A 3 -20.55 -37.33 -60.76
C LYS A 3 -19.17 -37.48 -60.06
N SER A 4 -18.31 -38.30 -60.69
CA SER A 4 -16.85 -38.38 -60.55
C SER A 4 -16.12 -37.15 -61.14
N MET A 5 -14.85 -36.89 -60.75
CA MET A 5 -13.66 -36.78 -61.65
C MET A 5 -12.37 -36.29 -60.92
N LYS A 6 -11.28 -37.09 -61.07
CA LYS A 6 -9.83 -36.81 -61.36
C LYS A 6 -9.31 -35.38 -61.16
N GLY A 7 -8.08 -35.05 -60.73
CA GLY A 7 -6.76 -35.72 -60.70
C GLY A 7 -5.66 -34.66 -60.98
N LEU A 8 -4.39 -35.02 -60.77
CA LEU A 8 -3.17 -34.53 -61.46
C LEU A 8 -2.19 -33.51 -60.75
N VAL A 9 -1.06 -34.07 -60.29
CA VAL A 9 0.40 -33.74 -60.48
C VAL A 9 0.94 -32.31 -60.21
N VAL A 10 2.05 -32.19 -59.45
CA VAL A 10 3.42 -31.78 -59.87
C VAL A 10 4.29 -31.37 -58.66
N VAL A 11 5.51 -31.93 -58.66
CA VAL A 11 6.69 -31.74 -57.83
C VAL A 11 7.28 -30.33 -57.94
N ALA A 12 7.75 -29.73 -56.84
CA ALA A 12 8.95 -28.88 -56.86
C ALA A 12 9.52 -28.64 -55.45
N LEU A 13 10.82 -28.95 -55.34
CA LEU A 13 11.73 -28.82 -54.23
C LEU A 13 12.42 -27.45 -54.30
N THR A 14 12.38 -26.60 -53.27
CA THR A 14 13.32 -25.44 -53.15
C THR A 14 13.52 -25.00 -51.70
N THR A 15 14.66 -25.44 -51.15
CA THR A 15 15.73 -24.68 -50.45
C THR A 15 15.43 -23.47 -49.54
N PHE A 16 15.97 -23.60 -48.32
CA PHE A 16 16.35 -22.57 -47.35
C PHE A 16 17.09 -21.36 -47.96
N LEU A 17 16.72 -20.15 -47.52
CA LEU A 17 17.65 -19.04 -47.27
C LEU A 17 17.20 -18.27 -46.02
N VAL A 18 18.03 -18.31 -44.99
CA VAL A 18 17.99 -17.46 -43.79
C VAL A 18 18.29 -16.01 -44.18
N MET A 19 17.36 -15.10 -43.92
CA MET A 19 17.64 -13.66 -43.89
C MET A 19 17.79 -13.21 -42.45
N GLY A 20 19.04 -12.97 -42.06
CA GLY A 20 19.38 -12.24 -40.85
C GLY A 20 19.06 -10.77 -41.02
N CYS A 21 18.15 -10.26 -40.18
CA CYS A 21 18.03 -8.83 -39.94
C CYS A 21 19.16 -8.40 -39.01
N VAL A 22 20.16 -7.74 -39.60
CA VAL A 22 21.16 -6.96 -38.89
C VAL A 22 20.56 -5.59 -38.61
N ASP A 23 20.04 -5.37 -37.40
CA ASP A 23 19.79 -4.04 -36.89
C ASP A 23 21.05 -3.51 -36.19
N ARG A 24 21.73 -2.61 -36.88
CA ARG A 24 22.75 -1.72 -36.30
C ARG A 24 22.04 -0.53 -35.67
N LYS A 25 22.15 -0.36 -34.35
CA LYS A 25 21.97 0.94 -33.67
C LYS A 25 23.07 1.15 -32.61
N PRO A 26 23.44 2.41 -32.34
CA PRO A 26 24.78 2.80 -31.94
C PRO A 26 25.04 2.68 -30.43
N LYS A 27 26.32 2.50 -30.09
CA LYS A 27 26.88 2.74 -28.76
C LYS A 27 26.67 4.21 -28.39
N GLN A 28 25.87 4.48 -27.37
CA GLN A 28 25.91 5.74 -26.62
C GLN A 28 26.25 5.46 -25.16
N VAL A 29 27.41 6.00 -24.82
CA VAL A 29 28.00 6.41 -23.54
C VAL A 29 27.15 6.18 -22.30
N ALA A 30 27.72 5.42 -21.36
CA ALA A 30 27.25 5.27 -19.99
C ALA A 30 27.27 6.64 -19.30
N ASP A 31 26.09 7.15 -18.96
CA ASP A 31 25.94 8.12 -17.89
C ASP A 31 25.55 7.34 -16.63
N LYS A 32 26.35 7.55 -15.58
CA LYS A 32 26.05 7.04 -14.24
C LYS A 32 24.99 7.97 -13.68
N ASP A 33 23.74 7.55 -13.72
CA ASP A 33 22.75 8.17 -12.86
C ASP A 33 21.92 7.11 -12.15
N ALA A 34 21.59 7.43 -10.92
CA ALA A 34 21.17 6.52 -9.87
C ALA A 34 20.17 5.47 -10.36
N ALA A 35 20.48 4.21 -10.07
CA ALA A 35 19.46 3.18 -9.97
C ALA A 35 18.49 3.61 -8.86
N SER A 36 17.51 4.42 -9.23
CA SER A 36 16.22 4.42 -8.57
C SER A 36 15.66 3.04 -8.85
N VAL A 37 15.96 2.13 -7.93
CA VAL A 37 15.14 0.94 -7.75
C VAL A 37 13.79 1.50 -7.33
N GLU A 38 12.95 1.82 -8.31
CA GLU A 38 11.53 1.82 -8.11
C GLU A 38 11.17 0.37 -7.83
N GLU A 39 11.31 -0.01 -6.56
CA GLU A 39 10.50 -1.07 -6.03
C GLU A 39 9.07 -0.57 -6.21
N THR A 40 8.41 -1.03 -7.26
CA THR A 40 7.01 -1.48 -7.16
C THR A 40 6.96 -2.52 -6.03
N ASN A 41 7.15 -2.04 -4.81
CA ASN A 41 6.99 -2.76 -3.57
C ASN A 41 5.54 -3.15 -3.55
N ASN A 42 5.27 -4.45 -3.72
CA ASN A 42 3.95 -5.00 -3.51
C ASN A 42 3.48 -4.53 -2.12
N ASP A 43 2.50 -3.62 -2.11
CA ASP A 43 1.92 -3.15 -0.85
C ASP A 43 1.25 -4.35 -0.17
N SER A 44 1.74 -4.67 1.02
CA SER A 44 1.23 -5.77 1.83
C SER A 44 0.04 -5.36 2.70
N THR A 45 -0.37 -4.08 2.63
CA THR A 45 -1.46 -3.55 3.44
C THR A 45 -2.80 -4.14 3.03
N VAL A 46 -3.50 -4.75 3.98
CA VAL A 46 -4.88 -5.18 3.86
C VAL A 46 -5.79 -4.10 4.45
N TYR A 47 -6.80 -3.69 3.69
CA TYR A 47 -7.84 -2.75 4.13
C TYR A 47 -9.14 -3.50 4.39
N GLY A 48 -9.88 -3.05 5.39
CA GLY A 48 -11.20 -3.60 5.70
C GLY A 48 -11.86 -2.95 6.91
N VAL A 49 -12.99 -3.53 7.30
CA VAL A 49 -13.80 -3.11 8.45
C VAL A 49 -13.62 -4.09 9.60
N CYS A 50 -13.38 -3.56 10.80
CA CYS A 50 -13.28 -4.31 12.04
C CYS A 50 -14.60 -5.06 12.32
N GLY A 51 -14.52 -6.39 12.39
CA GLY A 51 -15.67 -7.27 12.59
C GLY A 51 -16.02 -7.49 14.06
N ASP A 52 -17.23 -8.01 14.30
CA ASP A 52 -17.78 -8.31 15.63
C ASP A 52 -17.13 -9.52 16.30
N GLY A 53 -16.40 -10.35 15.54
CA GLY A 53 -15.55 -11.43 16.04
C GLY A 53 -14.22 -10.98 16.66
N THR A 54 -13.96 -9.67 16.75
CA THR A 54 -12.75 -9.13 17.39
C THR A 54 -12.79 -9.31 18.90
N ALA A 55 -11.69 -9.81 19.47
CA ALA A 55 -11.52 -10.05 20.91
C ALA A 55 -10.13 -9.58 21.38
N MET A 56 -9.77 -9.89 22.63
CA MET A 56 -8.55 -9.37 23.27
C MET A 56 -7.24 -9.70 22.51
N HIS A 57 -7.15 -10.88 21.90
CA HIS A 57 -5.96 -11.36 21.19
C HIS A 57 -6.22 -11.73 19.72
N THR A 58 -7.41 -11.38 19.21
CA THR A 58 -7.80 -11.71 17.85
C THR A 58 -8.51 -10.53 17.21
N LEU A 59 -8.16 -10.24 15.97
CA LEU A 59 -8.78 -9.21 15.15
C LEU A 59 -9.49 -9.87 13.98
N GLN A 60 -10.80 -9.67 13.89
CA GLN A 60 -11.56 -10.03 12.71
C GLN A 60 -11.65 -8.83 11.78
N ILE A 61 -11.38 -9.05 10.50
CA ILE A 61 -11.52 -8.05 9.45
C ILE A 61 -12.35 -8.58 8.31
N ILE A 62 -13.31 -7.78 7.90
CA ILE A 62 -14.02 -7.94 6.64
C ILE A 62 -13.26 -7.09 5.63
N SER A 63 -12.46 -7.72 4.78
CA SER A 63 -11.61 -7.01 3.81
C SER A 63 -12.45 -6.24 2.80
N ASP A 64 -11.86 -5.25 2.14
CA ASP A 64 -12.52 -4.52 1.06
C ASP A 64 -12.92 -5.45 -0.13
N ALA A 65 -12.32 -6.63 -0.24
CA ALA A 65 -12.70 -7.67 -1.21
C ALA A 65 -13.90 -8.53 -0.75
N GLY A 66 -14.36 -8.37 0.50
CA GLY A 66 -15.46 -9.12 1.09
C GLY A 66 -15.05 -10.38 1.87
N ASP A 67 -13.76 -10.69 1.95
CA ASP A 67 -13.27 -11.84 2.69
C ASP A 67 -13.26 -11.58 4.20
N THR A 68 -13.60 -12.59 5.00
CA THR A 68 -13.38 -12.54 6.45
C THR A 68 -12.00 -13.10 6.79
N LEU A 69 -11.15 -12.28 7.39
CA LEU A 69 -9.79 -12.61 7.79
C LEU A 69 -9.68 -12.53 9.31
N MET A 70 -8.96 -13.49 9.91
CA MET A 70 -8.59 -13.46 11.32
C MET A 70 -7.09 -13.20 11.45
N TYR A 71 -6.72 -12.28 12.34
CA TYR A 71 -5.35 -12.00 12.74
C TYR A 71 -5.18 -12.21 14.24
N MET A 72 -4.07 -12.80 14.65
CA MET A 72 -3.61 -12.81 16.04
C MET A 72 -3.01 -11.46 16.40
N LEU A 73 -3.32 -10.99 17.61
CA LEU A 73 -2.73 -9.80 18.22
C LEU A 73 -1.82 -10.24 19.37
N ASN A 74 -0.52 -10.09 19.16
CA ASN A 74 0.52 -10.52 20.10
C ASN A 74 1.04 -9.32 20.90
N SER A 75 1.13 -9.46 22.21
CA SER A 75 1.77 -8.46 23.09
C SER A 75 3.22 -8.81 23.44
N ASP A 76 3.68 -10.00 23.07
CA ASP A 76 5.00 -10.54 23.37
C ASP A 76 5.51 -11.47 22.24
N GLY A 77 6.71 -12.00 22.42
CA GLY A 77 7.37 -12.88 21.45
C GLY A 77 8.11 -12.14 20.33
N ASP A 78 8.36 -12.84 19.23
CA ASP A 78 9.18 -12.35 18.12
C ASP A 78 8.48 -11.26 17.30
N VAL A 79 7.15 -11.30 17.23
CA VAL A 79 6.33 -10.39 16.44
C VAL A 79 5.26 -9.81 17.35
N ILE A 80 5.50 -8.58 17.79
CA ILE A 80 4.59 -7.81 18.64
C ILE A 80 3.67 -6.99 17.73
N SER A 81 2.37 -7.04 18.00
CA SER A 81 1.36 -6.29 17.27
C SER A 81 1.35 -4.84 17.71
N ASP A 82 1.61 -3.94 16.78
CA ASP A 82 1.52 -2.50 16.98
C ASP A 82 0.15 -1.99 16.52
N VAL A 83 -0.74 -1.72 17.48
CA VAL A 83 -2.11 -1.27 17.22
C VAL A 83 -2.25 0.22 17.52
N GLN A 84 -2.62 0.99 16.50
CA GLN A 84 -2.71 2.45 16.53
C GLN A 84 -4.16 2.90 16.30
N GLY A 85 -4.69 3.75 17.19
CA GLY A 85 -6.02 4.32 17.06
C GLY A 85 -7.16 3.44 17.57
N GLY A 86 -6.86 2.35 18.29
CA GLY A 86 -7.84 1.46 18.90
C GLY A 86 -8.54 0.52 17.92
N LEU A 87 -9.35 -0.39 18.45
CA LEU A 87 -10.13 -1.37 17.69
C LEU A 87 -11.59 -1.31 18.15
N MET A 88 -12.46 -0.71 17.34
CA MET A 88 -13.91 -0.77 17.56
C MET A 88 -14.58 -1.43 16.38
N VAL A 89 -15.63 -2.22 16.64
CA VAL A 89 -16.43 -2.85 15.59
C VAL A 89 -17.01 -1.78 14.68
N GLY A 90 -16.87 -1.98 13.37
CA GLY A 90 -17.29 -1.01 12.35
C GLY A 90 -16.22 -0.01 11.93
N ASP A 91 -15.09 0.08 12.63
CA ASP A 91 -14.00 0.96 12.21
C ASP A 91 -13.27 0.44 10.96
N ARG A 92 -12.81 1.38 10.13
CA ARG A 92 -11.98 1.05 8.97
C ARG A 92 -10.51 0.95 9.38
N LEU A 93 -9.86 -0.16 9.05
CA LEU A 93 -8.49 -0.46 9.45
C LEU A 93 -7.58 -0.67 8.22
N ALA A 94 -6.29 -0.38 8.40
CA ALA A 94 -5.21 -0.80 7.53
C ALA A 94 -4.26 -1.73 8.30
N ILE A 95 -3.97 -2.90 7.75
CA ILE A 95 -3.28 -3.98 8.46
C ILE A 95 -2.12 -4.50 7.64
N VAL A 96 -0.94 -4.56 8.24
CA VAL A 96 0.17 -5.38 7.75
C VAL A 96 0.33 -6.55 8.70
N GLY A 97 0.34 -7.75 8.14
CA GLY A 97 0.55 -8.97 8.91
C GLY A 97 1.44 -9.94 8.17
N ILE A 98 1.89 -10.94 8.92
CA ILE A 98 2.76 -12.00 8.44
C ILE A 98 2.13 -13.37 8.75
N GLN A 99 2.58 -14.40 8.05
CA GLN A 99 2.21 -15.79 8.35
C GLN A 99 3.25 -16.39 9.29
N VAL A 100 2.81 -16.88 10.46
CA VAL A 100 3.63 -17.58 11.44
C VAL A 100 2.94 -18.90 11.75
N ASN A 101 3.59 -20.03 11.46
CA ASN A 101 3.06 -21.38 11.71
C ASN A 101 1.65 -21.63 11.12
N GLY A 102 1.30 -20.96 10.02
CA GLY A 102 0.00 -21.08 9.37
C GLY A 102 -1.09 -20.14 9.92
N GLU A 103 -0.77 -19.34 10.94
CA GLU A 103 -1.63 -18.30 11.47
C GLU A 103 -1.18 -16.92 10.99
N ARG A 104 -2.15 -16.02 10.74
CA ARG A 104 -1.83 -14.62 10.44
C ARG A 104 -1.63 -13.87 11.74
N VAL A 105 -0.47 -13.24 11.89
CA VAL A 105 -0.18 -12.34 13.02
C VAL A 105 -0.16 -10.92 12.48
N ALA A 106 -0.92 -10.01 13.08
CA ALA A 106 -0.85 -8.60 12.71
C ALA A 106 0.43 -7.99 13.27
N GLN A 107 1.25 -7.40 12.41
CA GLN A 107 2.44 -6.65 12.83
C GLN A 107 2.10 -5.19 13.09
N LYS A 108 1.29 -4.58 12.21
CA LYS A 108 0.85 -3.19 12.32
C LYS A 108 -0.63 -3.10 12.00
N VAL A 109 -1.39 -2.43 12.86
CA VAL A 109 -2.80 -2.09 12.65
C VAL A 109 -2.96 -0.59 12.84
N ILE A 110 -3.48 0.11 11.82
CA ILE A 110 -3.77 1.54 11.89
C ILE A 110 -5.28 1.72 11.71
N ASN A 111 -5.93 2.28 12.72
CA ASN A 111 -7.33 2.65 12.66
C ASN A 111 -7.50 3.91 11.83
N LEU A 112 -8.04 3.76 10.62
CA LEU A 112 -8.26 4.85 9.70
C LEU A 112 -9.41 5.74 10.16
N THR A 113 -10.47 5.19 10.77
CA THR A 113 -11.54 6.00 11.36
C THR A 113 -10.97 7.00 12.37
N THR A 114 -10.06 6.54 13.23
CA THR A 114 -9.36 7.43 14.16
C THR A 114 -8.39 8.35 13.40
N LEU A 115 -7.66 7.89 12.39
CA LEU A 115 -6.72 8.76 11.66
C LEU A 115 -7.38 9.95 10.95
N LEU A 116 -8.59 9.76 10.42
CA LEU A 116 -9.35 10.79 9.73
C LEU A 116 -9.68 11.96 10.66
N GLY A 117 -9.68 13.17 10.08
CA GLY A 117 -10.02 14.41 10.78
C GLY A 117 -8.92 15.46 10.77
N LYS A 118 -9.12 16.51 11.56
CA LYS A 118 -8.26 17.71 11.60
C LYS A 118 -7.18 17.59 12.66
N TRP A 119 -5.96 17.84 12.26
CA TRP A 119 -4.75 17.74 13.06
C TRP A 119 -3.94 19.04 12.98
N SER A 120 -3.39 19.47 14.11
CA SER A 120 -2.61 20.71 14.17
C SER A 120 -1.38 20.59 15.07
N SER A 121 -0.30 21.25 14.67
CA SER A 121 0.90 21.53 15.46
C SER A 121 1.11 23.06 15.52
N LEU A 122 2.29 23.51 15.96
CA LEU A 122 2.66 24.93 15.94
C LEU A 122 2.77 25.50 14.52
N ASP A 123 3.13 24.67 13.55
CA ASP A 123 3.52 25.05 12.20
C ASP A 123 2.68 24.38 11.09
N LYS A 124 1.87 23.38 11.42
CA LYS A 124 0.97 22.68 10.48
C LYS A 124 -0.46 22.69 11.01
N ASN A 125 -1.41 22.76 10.09
CA ASN A 125 -2.83 22.54 10.36
C ASN A 125 -3.44 21.93 9.10
N PHE A 126 -3.93 20.70 9.20
CA PHE A 126 -4.41 19.95 8.05
C PHE A 126 -5.53 18.97 8.43
N GLU A 127 -6.31 18.56 7.44
CA GLU A 127 -7.33 17.52 7.56
C GLU A 127 -6.94 16.31 6.72
N ILE A 128 -6.89 15.13 7.34
CA ILE A 128 -6.83 13.85 6.63
C ILE A 128 -8.26 13.46 6.30
N GLN A 129 -8.58 13.43 5.01
CA GLN A 129 -9.93 13.19 4.51
C GLN A 129 -10.10 11.76 4.01
N GLU A 130 -11.33 11.27 4.03
CA GLU A 130 -11.66 10.02 3.38
C GLU A 130 -11.29 10.05 1.88
N GLY A 131 -10.94 8.90 1.31
CA GLY A 131 -10.59 8.80 -0.11
C GLY A 131 -9.16 9.27 -0.46
N GLY A 132 -8.32 9.55 0.55
CA GLY A 132 -6.90 9.84 0.33
C GLY A 132 -6.57 11.32 0.14
N GLY A 133 -7.51 12.24 0.36
CA GLY A 133 -7.27 13.68 0.29
C GLY A 133 -6.66 14.24 1.58
N VAL A 134 -5.81 15.26 1.44
CA VAL A 134 -5.33 16.08 2.56
C VAL A 134 -5.58 17.55 2.27
N GLN A 135 -6.17 18.27 3.24
CA GLN A 135 -6.42 19.70 3.12
C GLN A 135 -5.58 20.46 4.15
N SER A 136 -4.65 21.32 3.70
CA SER A 136 -3.96 22.26 4.59
C SER A 136 -4.78 23.52 4.83
N PHE A 137 -4.72 24.05 6.05
CA PHE A 137 -5.32 25.31 6.46
C PHE A 137 -4.28 26.42 6.71
N VAL A 138 -2.99 26.12 6.51
CA VAL A 138 -1.91 27.11 6.67
C VAL A 138 -1.68 27.81 5.33
N LYS A 139 -2.23 29.03 5.18
CA LYS A 139 -2.16 29.80 3.92
C LYS A 139 -0.74 30.11 3.41
N ALA A 140 0.23 30.16 4.32
CA ALA A 140 1.63 30.50 4.01
C ALA A 140 2.52 29.25 3.83
N GLU A 141 1.95 28.05 3.83
CA GLU A 141 2.71 26.82 3.64
C GLU A 141 3.17 26.66 2.19
N SER A 142 4.48 26.49 1.98
CA SER A 142 5.07 26.38 0.65
C SER A 142 4.83 25.03 -0.01
N ASN A 143 4.76 23.96 0.78
CA ASN A 143 4.62 22.58 0.31
C ASN A 143 3.55 21.84 1.13
N PRO A 144 2.26 22.17 0.97
CA PRO A 144 1.19 21.48 1.68
C PRO A 144 1.06 20.03 1.21
N TRP A 145 0.76 19.13 2.14
CA TRP A 145 0.32 17.80 1.78
C TRP A 145 -1.06 17.86 1.12
N THR A 146 -1.25 17.04 0.09
CA THR A 146 -2.49 17.02 -0.71
C THR A 146 -3.12 15.64 -0.79
N THR A 147 -2.32 14.60 -0.56
CA THR A 147 -2.75 13.21 -0.65
C THR A 147 -2.15 12.39 0.48
N TRP A 148 -2.87 11.34 0.88
CA TRP A 148 -2.37 10.35 1.82
C TRP A 148 -2.74 8.93 1.42
N LYS A 149 -1.94 7.97 1.89
CA LYS A 149 -2.26 6.54 1.89
C LYS A 149 -1.48 5.83 2.98
N ILE A 150 -1.89 4.61 3.32
CA ILE A 150 -1.01 3.68 4.02
C ILE A 150 -0.22 2.88 2.97
N LEU A 151 1.06 2.65 3.21
CA LEU A 151 1.89 1.79 2.37
C LEU A 151 2.79 0.98 3.29
N ASN A 152 2.66 -0.34 3.29
CA ASN A 152 3.40 -1.25 4.17
C ASN A 152 3.41 -0.78 5.64
N GLY A 153 2.24 -0.39 6.16
CA GLY A 153 2.07 0.00 7.56
C GLY A 153 2.61 1.38 7.92
N LYS A 154 3.03 2.18 6.94
CA LYS A 154 3.48 3.57 7.10
C LYS A 154 2.46 4.54 6.50
N LEU A 155 2.33 5.72 7.09
CA LEU A 155 1.52 6.81 6.55
C LEU A 155 2.36 7.59 5.53
N LEU A 156 1.91 7.62 4.28
CA LEU A 156 2.49 8.46 3.24
C LEU A 156 1.66 9.72 3.11
N LEU A 157 2.32 10.87 3.14
CA LEU A 157 1.75 12.20 2.87
C LEU A 157 2.49 12.79 1.68
N ASN A 158 1.86 12.79 0.51
CA ASN A 158 2.54 12.97 -0.78
C ASN A 158 3.75 12.01 -0.95
N LYS A 159 4.97 12.53 -0.79
CA LYS A 159 6.24 11.77 -0.89
C LYS A 159 6.85 11.47 0.49
N ASP A 160 6.37 12.15 1.53
CA ASP A 160 6.89 11.98 2.88
C ASP A 160 6.31 10.71 3.47
N THR A 161 7.17 9.89 4.07
CA THR A 161 6.79 8.59 4.64
C THR A 161 7.02 8.62 6.13
N PHE A 162 5.97 8.32 6.90
CA PHE A 162 5.98 8.39 8.35
C PHE A 162 5.62 7.05 8.99
N SER A 163 6.35 6.69 10.04
CA SER A 163 5.87 5.73 11.03
C SER A 163 4.79 6.41 11.88
N VAL A 164 3.68 5.72 12.12
CA VAL A 164 2.64 6.17 13.05
C VAL A 164 2.98 5.63 14.44
N ASN A 165 3.61 6.44 15.27
CA ASN A 165 4.09 6.01 16.60
C ASN A 165 2.98 6.05 17.64
N THR A 166 2.08 7.02 17.54
CA THR A 166 0.92 7.14 18.42
C THR A 166 -0.24 7.71 17.64
N LEU A 167 -1.38 7.02 17.68
CA LEU A 167 -2.65 7.52 17.20
C LEU A 167 -3.68 7.32 18.31
N GLY A 168 -4.13 8.41 18.91
CA GLY A 168 -5.16 8.46 19.93
C GLY A 168 -6.36 9.30 19.51
N ALA A 169 -7.31 9.46 20.42
CA ALA A 169 -8.49 10.29 20.19
C ALA A 169 -8.13 11.77 19.98
N ASP A 170 -7.06 12.27 20.58
CA ASP A 170 -6.68 13.68 20.56
C ASP A 170 -5.23 13.93 20.14
N SER A 171 -4.44 12.88 19.91
CA SER A 171 -3.00 12.94 19.70
C SER A 171 -2.58 12.07 18.51
N LEU A 172 -1.67 12.62 17.69
CA LEU A 172 -1.05 11.93 16.57
C LEU A 172 0.44 12.24 16.56
N TYR A 173 1.26 11.19 16.69
CA TYR A 173 2.72 11.28 16.61
C TYR A 173 3.22 10.53 15.38
N LEU A 174 3.84 11.29 14.48
CA LEU A 174 4.43 10.79 13.24
C LEU A 174 5.94 10.90 13.31
N GLU A 175 6.67 9.88 12.85
CA GLU A 175 8.13 9.89 12.82
C GLU A 175 8.66 9.62 11.41
N ASN A 176 9.64 10.41 10.99
CA ASN A 176 10.44 10.15 9.80
C ASN A 176 11.93 10.41 10.11
N ASN A 177 12.79 10.45 9.08
CA ASN A 177 14.22 10.67 9.25
C ASN A 177 14.60 12.06 9.81
N GLU A 178 13.69 13.02 9.81
CA GLU A 178 13.89 14.37 10.36
C GLU A 178 13.52 14.47 11.84
N GLY A 179 12.69 13.54 12.35
CA GLY A 179 12.33 13.46 13.76
C GLY A 179 10.86 13.08 13.99
N ILE A 180 10.39 13.38 15.20
CA ILE A 180 9.02 13.11 15.65
C ILE A 180 8.20 14.41 15.60
N PHE A 181 7.07 14.34 14.91
CA PHE A 181 6.10 15.43 14.76
C PHE A 181 4.87 15.11 15.60
N ALA A 182 4.49 16.08 16.44
CA ALA A 182 3.36 15.95 17.35
C ALA A 182 2.19 16.83 16.93
N TYR A 183 1.03 16.22 16.76
CA TYR A 183 -0.21 16.89 16.39
C TYR A 183 -1.30 16.64 17.44
N ARG A 184 -2.16 17.63 17.61
CA ARG A 184 -3.41 17.51 18.36
C ARG A 184 -4.61 17.53 17.44
N ARG A 185 -5.65 16.78 17.81
CA ARG A 185 -6.93 16.82 17.11
C ARG A 185 -7.61 18.17 17.33
N GLN A 186 -8.15 18.74 16.26
CA GLN A 186 -9.02 19.91 16.31
C GLN A 186 -10.47 19.45 16.33
N GLN A 187 -11.29 20.07 17.18
CA GLN A 187 -12.74 19.85 17.24
C GLN A 187 -13.47 20.58 16.11
#